data_AF-A0A8T5S7G5-F1
#
_entry.id   AF-A0A8T5S7G5-F1
#
_cell.length_a   1.000
_cell.length_b   1.000
_cell.length_c   1.000
_cell.angle_alpha   90.00
_cell.angle_beta   90.00
_cell.angle_gamma   90.00
#
_symmetry.space_group_name_H-M   'P 1'
#
loop_
_entity.id
_entity.type
_entity.pdbx_description
1 polymer ?
#
loop_
_entity_poly.entity_id
_entity_poly.type
_entity_poly.pdbx_seq_one_letter_code
_entity_poly.pdbx_strand_id
1 'polypeptide(L)'
;MSYKKKSTRMVKSGRRREKWTDILPRYLTFISHMRPILRETRRIIIDLDPDLLLDTEILDKIRQEEEKRNIRKVRALSEFSAMYRSNVYDIIKDFIIKYREEIPIIDIKDYIIEFLHESVDALNVLRHITNPDELNIENTYLYQLVKFIEEKIFPKGTNLKIIYEKLLDNSLNLYECQRHLLQSHTYYREKLESPDFFEIPVISPKIYQIINNITSLYNLDPNFGEFPEKQNYEIPMILKNEVFLPYIDSIANAEEEAIEKVAERIGLRLIDGIFLAPQEDFVDILIDNNFLRENTQTDGTIRYLPQFSNETLITYYLAFAAQRRGFLSKELVNWVSMNFSFLIYMSILKWKLSDENIFYAIFKDLQTNEKILPYLMKLICFPNYLGLDKMKIRDSIQYRKEIFNFIGSQIDNLKEFINEIAEFCTKFDNRK
;
A
#
# COMPACT_ATOMS: atom_id res chain seq x y z
N MET A 1 -23.50 2.82 -57.34
CA MET A 1 -23.60 2.63 -55.88
C MET A 1 -23.49 1.15 -55.58
N SER A 2 -22.43 0.71 -54.91
CA SER A 2 -22.30 -0.64 -54.36
C SER A 2 -21.47 -0.53 -53.08
N TYR A 3 -22.14 -0.63 -51.94
CA TYR A 3 -21.50 -0.63 -50.63
C TYR A 3 -20.77 -1.97 -50.45
N LYS A 4 -19.44 -1.98 -50.62
CA LYS A 4 -18.61 -3.07 -50.13
C LYS A 4 -18.71 -3.11 -48.60
N LYS A 5 -19.42 -4.12 -48.08
CA LYS A 5 -19.41 -4.50 -46.66
C LYS A 5 -17.97 -4.66 -46.20
N LYS A 6 -17.46 -3.70 -45.43
CA LYS A 6 -16.24 -3.87 -44.65
C LYS A 6 -16.52 -4.96 -43.62
N SER A 7 -15.87 -6.10 -43.81
CA SER A 7 -15.75 -7.18 -42.84
C SER A 7 -15.45 -6.60 -41.46
N THR A 8 -16.41 -6.70 -40.54
CA THR A 8 -16.19 -6.54 -39.11
C THR A 8 -15.25 -7.65 -38.68
N ARG A 9 -13.95 -7.34 -38.61
CA ARG A 9 -13.01 -8.11 -37.80
C ARG A 9 -13.64 -8.24 -36.42
N MET A 10 -14.06 -9.44 -36.06
CA MET A 10 -14.38 -9.77 -34.67
C MET A 10 -13.11 -9.53 -33.86
N VAL A 11 -13.04 -8.36 -33.22
CA VAL A 11 -12.12 -8.12 -32.12
C VAL A 11 -12.51 -9.15 -31.07
N LYS A 12 -11.64 -10.15 -30.82
CA LYS A 12 -11.80 -11.06 -29.68
C LYS A 12 -12.18 -10.20 -28.48
N SER A 13 -13.32 -10.48 -27.85
CA SER A 13 -13.73 -9.80 -26.63
C SER A 13 -12.59 -9.96 -25.62
N GLY A 14 -11.80 -8.90 -25.41
CA GLY A 14 -10.87 -8.85 -24.29
C GLY A 14 -11.68 -9.16 -23.03
N ARG A 15 -11.18 -10.03 -22.15
CA ARG A 15 -11.82 -10.35 -20.87
C ARG A 15 -12.32 -9.03 -20.25
N ARG A 16 -13.64 -8.92 -20.06
CA ARG A 16 -14.23 -7.78 -19.35
C ARG A 16 -13.52 -7.67 -17.99
N ARG A 17 -13.00 -6.48 -17.68
CA ARG A 17 -12.33 -6.21 -16.40
C ARG A 17 -13.37 -6.41 -15.28
N GLU A 18 -13.00 -7.15 -14.23
CA GLU A 18 -13.91 -7.48 -13.11
C GLU A 18 -14.22 -6.23 -12.27
N LYS A 19 -15.49 -6.05 -11.87
CA LYS A 19 -15.90 -4.97 -10.96
C LYS A 19 -15.74 -5.40 -9.51
N TRP A 20 -15.67 -4.44 -8.58
CA TRP A 20 -15.58 -4.74 -7.14
C TRP A 20 -16.79 -5.58 -6.65
N THR A 21 -17.96 -5.34 -7.23
CA THR A 21 -19.20 -6.11 -7.00
C THR A 21 -19.08 -7.58 -7.37
N ASP A 22 -18.15 -7.93 -8.27
CA ASP A 22 -17.94 -9.31 -8.72
C ASP A 22 -16.88 -10.04 -7.86
N ILE A 23 -16.05 -9.29 -7.13
CA ILE A 23 -14.88 -9.80 -6.40
C ILE A 23 -15.17 -9.96 -4.91
N LEU A 24 -15.85 -8.98 -4.29
CA LEU A 24 -16.22 -9.04 -2.87
C LEU A 24 -17.01 -10.31 -2.51
N PRO A 25 -18.00 -10.76 -3.30
CA PRO A 25 -18.71 -12.01 -3.02
C PRO A 25 -17.78 -13.23 -3.03
N ARG A 26 -16.75 -13.25 -3.89
CA ARG A 26 -15.79 -14.37 -3.96
C ARG A 26 -14.93 -14.44 -2.69
N TYR A 27 -14.53 -13.29 -2.14
CA TYR A 27 -13.82 -13.24 -0.87
C TYR A 27 -14.67 -13.70 0.30
N LEU A 28 -15.89 -13.17 0.39
CA LEU A 28 -16.82 -13.55 1.45
C LEU A 28 -17.16 -15.04 1.36
N THR A 29 -17.25 -15.58 0.14
CA THR A 29 -17.37 -17.03 -0.11
C THR A 29 -16.15 -17.75 0.47
N PHE A 30 -14.92 -17.38 0.12
CA PHE A 30 -13.69 -17.98 0.69
C PHE A 30 -13.71 -18.00 2.22
N ILE A 31 -13.94 -16.85 2.89
CA ILE A 31 -14.02 -16.78 4.35
C ILE A 31 -15.13 -17.70 4.88
N SER A 32 -16.31 -17.66 4.25
CA SER A 32 -17.46 -18.44 4.69
C SER A 32 -17.27 -19.94 4.58
N HIS A 33 -16.36 -20.42 3.73
CA HIS A 33 -16.01 -21.83 3.60
C HIS A 33 -14.83 -22.23 4.47
N MET A 34 -13.74 -21.44 4.46
CA MET A 34 -12.53 -21.77 5.22
C MET A 34 -12.77 -21.77 6.72
N ARG A 35 -13.51 -20.79 7.23
CA ARG A 35 -13.72 -20.65 8.68
C ARG A 35 -14.45 -21.86 9.27
N PRO A 36 -15.59 -22.34 8.72
CA PRO A 36 -16.22 -23.57 9.19
C PRO A 36 -15.29 -24.78 9.11
N ILE A 37 -14.53 -24.94 8.01
CA ILE A 37 -13.59 -26.06 7.84
C ILE A 37 -12.57 -26.08 8.97
N LEU A 38 -11.88 -24.96 9.23
CA LEU A 38 -10.87 -24.90 10.30
C LEU A 38 -11.49 -25.12 11.69
N ARG A 39 -12.69 -24.58 11.93
CA ARG A 39 -13.41 -24.76 13.20
C ARG A 39 -13.84 -26.21 13.42
N GLU A 40 -14.34 -26.88 12.37
CA GLU A 40 -14.74 -28.29 12.39
C GLU A 40 -13.51 -29.18 12.59
N THR A 41 -12.45 -28.96 11.81
CA THR A 41 -11.17 -29.67 11.98
C THR A 41 -10.64 -29.52 13.40
N ARG A 42 -10.67 -28.31 13.98
CA ARG A 42 -10.24 -28.10 15.37
C ARG A 42 -11.03 -28.95 16.35
N ARG A 43 -12.36 -28.98 16.21
CA ARG A 43 -13.22 -29.80 17.08
C ARG A 43 -12.88 -31.29 16.96
N ILE A 44 -12.70 -31.77 15.74
CA ILE A 44 -12.35 -33.17 15.47
C ILE A 44 -11.00 -33.53 16.10
N ILE A 45 -9.98 -32.68 15.93
CA ILE A 45 -8.65 -32.92 16.47
C ILE A 45 -8.68 -32.89 18.01
N ILE A 46 -9.43 -31.98 18.64
CA ILE A 46 -9.62 -31.96 20.11
C ILE A 46 -10.12 -33.32 20.61
N ASP A 47 -11.14 -33.87 19.94
CA ASP A 47 -11.80 -35.12 20.33
C ASP A 47 -10.98 -36.38 19.95
N LEU A 48 -9.92 -36.25 19.15
CA LEU A 48 -9.08 -37.38 18.71
C LEU A 48 -8.06 -37.76 19.79
N ASP A 49 -7.86 -39.05 20.01
CA ASP A 49 -6.76 -39.54 20.84
C ASP A 49 -5.40 -39.15 20.22
N PRO A 50 -4.45 -38.56 20.97
CA PRO A 50 -3.13 -38.19 20.46
C PRO A 50 -2.41 -39.32 19.71
N ASP A 51 -2.53 -40.57 20.16
CA ASP A 51 -1.82 -41.69 19.53
C ASP A 51 -2.36 -42.01 18.13
N LEU A 52 -3.63 -41.66 17.86
CA LEU A 52 -4.26 -41.83 16.55
C LEU A 52 -3.86 -40.74 15.54
N LEU A 53 -3.18 -39.67 15.98
CA LEU A 53 -2.63 -38.64 15.06
C LEU A 53 -1.42 -39.14 14.28
N LEU A 54 -0.71 -40.15 14.79
CA LEU A 54 0.48 -40.72 14.13
C LEU A 54 0.13 -41.49 12.86
N ASP A 55 -1.09 -42.02 12.77
CA ASP A 55 -1.57 -42.74 11.61
C ASP A 55 -2.22 -41.79 10.61
N THR A 56 -1.46 -41.46 9.56
CA THR A 56 -1.95 -40.63 8.46
C THR A 56 -3.16 -41.23 7.75
N GLU A 57 -3.36 -42.56 7.80
CA GLU A 57 -4.55 -43.21 7.24
C GLU A 57 -5.82 -42.90 8.04
N ILE A 58 -5.70 -42.68 9.36
CA ILE A 58 -6.83 -42.28 10.21
C ILE A 58 -7.26 -40.85 9.85
N LEU A 59 -6.30 -39.95 9.68
CA LEU A 59 -6.57 -38.59 9.20
C LEU A 59 -7.23 -38.59 7.81
N ASP A 60 -6.80 -39.47 6.90
CA ASP A 60 -7.41 -39.61 5.57
C ASP A 60 -8.84 -40.18 5.64
N LYS A 61 -9.11 -41.15 6.54
CA LYS A 61 -10.47 -41.68 6.76
C LYS A 61 -11.40 -40.60 7.31
N ILE A 62 -10.95 -39.84 8.30
CA ILE A 62 -11.70 -38.71 8.88
C ILE A 62 -12.01 -37.67 7.81
N ARG A 63 -11.01 -37.27 7.01
CA ARG A 63 -11.21 -36.34 5.88
C ARG A 63 -12.29 -36.86 4.92
N GLN A 64 -12.21 -38.12 4.50
CA GLN A 64 -13.16 -38.72 3.56
C GLN A 64 -14.59 -38.79 4.12
N GLU A 65 -14.75 -39.05 5.42
CA GLU A 65 -16.07 -39.04 6.07
C GLU A 65 -16.68 -37.64 6.12
N GLU A 66 -15.88 -36.62 6.42
CA GLU A 66 -16.30 -35.21 6.46
C GLU A 66 -16.64 -34.65 5.07
N GLU A 67 -15.91 -35.08 4.03
CA GLU A 67 -16.26 -34.78 2.64
C GLU A 67 -17.62 -35.39 2.27
N LYS A 68 -17.87 -36.66 2.64
CA LYS A 68 -19.15 -37.35 2.40
C LYS A 68 -20.35 -36.68 3.09
N ARG A 69 -20.16 -36.14 4.30
CA ARG A 69 -21.21 -35.41 5.05
C ARG A 69 -21.67 -34.13 4.34
N ASN A 70 -20.78 -33.48 3.56
CA ASN A 70 -21.05 -32.20 2.91
C ASN A 70 -21.60 -32.26 1.47
N ILE A 71 -21.51 -33.42 0.79
CA ILE A 71 -22.02 -33.62 -0.59
C ILE A 71 -23.54 -33.40 -0.72
N ARG A 72 -24.29 -33.36 0.40
CA ARG A 72 -25.75 -33.14 0.40
C ARG A 72 -26.21 -31.70 0.14
N LYS A 73 -25.29 -30.72 -0.02
CA LYS A 73 -25.63 -29.32 -0.35
C LYS A 73 -24.81 -28.83 -1.56
N VAL A 74 -25.47 -28.72 -2.73
CA VAL A 74 -25.03 -28.06 -3.99
C VAL A 74 -23.63 -28.46 -4.50
N ARG A 75 -23.59 -29.26 -5.57
CA ARG A 75 -22.40 -29.92 -6.17
C ARG A 75 -21.14 -29.04 -6.35
N ALA A 76 -21.29 -27.80 -6.84
CA ALA A 76 -20.14 -26.91 -7.06
C ALA A 76 -19.54 -26.39 -5.74
N LEU A 77 -20.38 -26.08 -4.73
CA LEU A 77 -19.93 -25.62 -3.42
C LEU A 77 -19.27 -26.76 -2.61
N SER A 78 -19.70 -28.00 -2.84
CA SER A 78 -19.09 -29.18 -2.21
C SER A 78 -17.69 -29.49 -2.74
N GLU A 79 -17.43 -29.28 -4.04
CA GLU A 79 -16.10 -29.51 -4.64
C GLU A 79 -15.06 -28.50 -4.13
N PHE A 80 -15.41 -27.21 -4.07
CA PHE A 80 -14.54 -26.18 -3.49
C PHE A 80 -14.26 -26.44 -2.01
N SER A 81 -15.27 -26.81 -1.23
CA SER A 81 -15.10 -27.11 0.20
C SER A 81 -14.22 -28.35 0.43
N ALA A 82 -14.31 -29.36 -0.45
CA ALA A 82 -13.47 -30.55 -0.40
C ALA A 82 -12.00 -30.22 -0.69
N MET A 83 -11.72 -29.39 -1.71
CA MET A 83 -10.36 -28.96 -2.03
C MET A 83 -9.68 -28.25 -0.85
N TYR A 84 -10.38 -27.30 -0.21
CA TYR A 84 -9.85 -26.60 0.96
C TYR A 84 -9.64 -27.53 2.16
N ARG A 85 -10.57 -28.48 2.37
CA ARG A 85 -10.45 -29.47 3.44
C ARG A 85 -9.25 -30.39 3.21
N SER A 86 -9.01 -30.86 1.98
CA SER A 86 -7.80 -31.63 1.67
C SER A 86 -6.55 -30.86 2.04
N ASN A 87 -6.44 -29.60 1.58
CA ASN A 87 -5.28 -28.77 1.86
C ASN A 87 -5.00 -28.62 3.37
N VAL A 88 -6.05 -28.39 4.18
CA VAL A 88 -5.92 -28.29 5.64
C VAL A 88 -5.36 -29.57 6.26
N TYR A 89 -5.88 -30.74 5.86
CA TYR A 89 -5.41 -32.02 6.38
C TYR A 89 -4.01 -32.38 5.87
N ASP A 90 -3.67 -32.00 4.64
CA ASP A 90 -2.33 -32.20 4.08
C ASP A 90 -1.29 -31.37 4.85
N ILE A 91 -1.58 -30.10 5.17
CA ILE A 91 -0.73 -29.25 6.02
C ILE A 91 -0.52 -29.88 7.41
N ILE A 92 -1.58 -30.41 8.03
CA ILE A 92 -1.49 -31.08 9.34
C ILE A 92 -0.59 -32.32 9.26
N LYS A 93 -0.78 -33.15 8.23
CA LYS A 93 0.04 -34.36 8.02
C LYS A 93 1.51 -34.01 7.85
N ASP A 94 1.81 -33.00 7.04
CA ASP A 94 3.19 -32.55 6.81
C ASP A 94 3.85 -32.08 8.12
N PHE A 95 3.11 -31.36 8.97
CA PHE A 95 3.60 -30.93 10.29
C PHE A 95 3.88 -32.13 11.21
N ILE A 96 2.96 -33.10 11.29
CA ILE A 96 3.13 -34.31 12.10
C ILE A 96 4.35 -35.11 11.62
N ILE A 97 4.46 -35.37 10.31
CA ILE A 97 5.58 -36.13 9.74
C ILE A 97 6.91 -35.46 10.07
N LYS A 98 6.95 -34.12 10.01
CA LYS A 98 8.16 -33.34 10.27
C LYS A 98 8.60 -33.39 11.74
N TYR A 99 7.68 -33.30 12.69
CA TYR A 99 8.02 -33.10 14.11
C TYR A 99 7.76 -34.30 15.03
N ARG A 100 7.13 -35.38 14.55
CA ARG A 100 6.82 -36.58 15.37
C ARG A 100 8.04 -37.26 16.01
N GLU A 101 9.24 -37.02 15.49
CA GLU A 101 10.49 -37.57 16.04
C GLU A 101 11.18 -36.61 17.02
N GLU A 102 10.79 -35.33 17.02
CA GLU A 102 11.43 -34.25 17.78
C GLU A 102 10.61 -33.82 19.00
N ILE A 103 9.28 -33.92 18.93
CA ILE A 103 8.34 -33.36 19.91
C ILE A 103 7.33 -34.45 20.33
N PRO A 104 6.93 -34.54 21.61
CA PRO A 104 5.85 -35.42 22.05
C PRO A 104 4.54 -35.22 21.27
N ILE A 105 3.85 -36.31 20.98
CA ILE A 105 2.62 -36.27 20.15
C ILE A 105 1.50 -35.43 20.76
N ILE A 106 1.44 -35.36 22.10
CA ILE A 106 0.46 -34.53 22.80
C ILE A 106 0.72 -33.04 22.57
N ASP A 107 1.99 -32.63 22.54
CA ASP A 107 2.36 -31.24 22.27
C ASP A 107 2.12 -30.91 20.78
N ILE A 108 2.39 -31.84 19.86
CA ILE A 108 2.04 -31.69 18.43
C ILE A 108 0.53 -31.45 18.26
N LYS A 109 -0.29 -32.23 18.97
CA LYS A 109 -1.74 -32.07 18.97
C LYS A 109 -2.15 -30.69 19.49
N ASP A 110 -1.59 -30.26 20.61
CA ASP A 110 -1.90 -28.97 21.23
C ASP A 110 -1.51 -27.81 20.32
N TYR A 111 -0.33 -27.86 19.68
CA TYR A 111 0.08 -26.90 18.67
C TYR A 111 -0.90 -26.83 17.49
N ILE A 112 -1.34 -27.97 16.94
CA ILE A 112 -2.32 -27.98 15.84
C ILE A 112 -3.64 -27.32 16.28
N ILE A 113 -4.12 -27.61 17.49
CA ILE A 113 -5.35 -27.04 18.04
C ILE A 113 -5.23 -25.52 18.21
N GLU A 114 -4.09 -25.05 18.69
CA GLU A 114 -3.77 -23.62 18.85
C GLU A 114 -3.66 -22.92 17.49
N PHE A 115 -2.91 -23.49 16.54
CA PHE A 115 -2.78 -22.92 15.20
C PHE A 115 -4.12 -22.83 14.45
N LEU A 116 -5.00 -23.82 14.63
CA LEU A 116 -6.37 -23.78 14.10
C LEU A 116 -7.22 -22.71 14.79
N HIS A 117 -7.06 -22.52 16.10
CA HIS A 117 -7.76 -21.49 16.86
C HIS A 117 -7.37 -20.08 16.36
N GLU A 118 -6.08 -19.78 16.32
CA GLU A 118 -5.51 -18.55 15.77
C GLU A 118 -6.02 -18.26 14.35
N SER A 119 -6.02 -19.29 13.49
CA SER A 119 -6.48 -19.17 12.10
C SER A 119 -7.96 -18.84 11.99
N VAL A 120 -8.80 -19.41 12.86
CA VAL A 120 -10.23 -19.08 12.93
C VAL A 120 -10.42 -17.63 13.39
N ASP A 121 -9.63 -17.17 14.36
CA ASP A 121 -9.70 -15.80 14.87
C ASP A 121 -9.24 -14.77 13.84
N ALA A 122 -8.16 -15.05 13.10
CA ALA A 122 -7.73 -14.23 11.98
C ALA A 122 -8.85 -14.09 10.93
N LEU A 123 -9.49 -15.21 10.54
CA LEU A 123 -10.62 -15.18 9.60
C LEU A 123 -11.85 -14.45 10.16
N ASN A 124 -12.08 -14.51 11.47
CA ASN A 124 -13.16 -13.75 12.11
C ASN A 124 -12.94 -12.24 11.95
N VAL A 125 -11.74 -11.76 12.29
CA VAL A 125 -11.36 -10.33 12.14
C VAL A 125 -11.45 -9.91 10.68
N LEU A 126 -10.88 -10.68 9.76
CA LEU A 126 -10.92 -10.43 8.32
C LEU A 126 -12.37 -10.36 7.79
N ARG A 127 -13.28 -11.19 8.31
CA ARG A 127 -14.71 -11.10 7.98
C ARG A 127 -15.32 -9.78 8.47
N HIS A 128 -14.99 -9.36 9.68
CA HIS A 128 -15.57 -8.16 10.30
C HIS A 128 -15.14 -6.87 9.60
N ILE A 129 -13.88 -6.76 9.19
CA ILE A 129 -13.40 -5.57 8.47
C ILE A 129 -13.98 -5.44 7.05
N THR A 130 -14.48 -6.53 6.47
CA THR A 130 -15.02 -6.54 5.10
C THR A 130 -16.54 -6.41 5.06
N ASN A 131 -17.20 -6.27 6.22
CA ASN A 131 -18.65 -6.07 6.30
C ASN A 131 -19.00 -4.59 6.05
N PRO A 132 -19.78 -4.27 4.99
CA PRO A 132 -20.10 -2.90 4.60
C PRO A 132 -21.26 -2.32 5.44
N ASP A 133 -21.18 -2.39 6.77
CA ASP A 133 -22.18 -1.71 7.62
C ASP A 133 -21.95 -0.19 7.55
N GLU A 134 -22.59 0.43 6.56
CA GLU A 134 -22.50 1.86 6.22
C GLU A 134 -23.08 2.78 7.31
N LEU A 135 -23.88 2.25 8.23
CA LEU A 135 -24.60 3.03 9.23
C LEU A 135 -23.72 3.54 10.38
N ASN A 136 -22.52 3.00 10.57
CA ASN A 136 -21.58 3.45 11.61
C ASN A 136 -20.10 3.27 11.21
N ILE A 137 -19.75 3.73 10.00
CA ILE A 137 -18.41 3.56 9.40
C ILE A 137 -17.30 4.04 10.35
N GLU A 138 -17.48 5.16 11.04
CA GLU A 138 -16.45 5.79 11.87
C GLU A 138 -16.02 4.95 13.08
N ASN A 139 -16.92 4.10 13.58
CA ASN A 139 -16.63 3.18 14.69
C ASN A 139 -16.23 1.78 14.21
N THR A 140 -16.17 1.56 12.89
CA THR A 140 -15.68 0.28 12.36
C THR A 140 -14.19 0.12 12.65
N TYR A 141 -13.80 -1.11 12.97
CA TYR A 141 -12.41 -1.51 13.16
C TYR A 141 -11.51 -1.03 12.02
N LEU A 142 -12.08 -1.09 10.83
CA LEU A 142 -11.43 -0.73 9.60
C LEU A 142 -11.15 0.78 9.47
N TYR A 143 -12.16 1.61 9.71
CA TYR A 143 -12.00 3.05 9.59
C TYR A 143 -10.92 3.55 10.54
N GLN A 144 -10.88 3.02 11.75
CA GLN A 144 -9.86 3.38 12.74
C GLN A 144 -8.46 2.95 12.33
N LEU A 145 -8.30 1.76 11.74
CA LEU A 145 -7.01 1.33 11.18
C LEU A 145 -6.58 2.22 10.02
N VAL A 146 -7.49 2.55 9.11
CA VAL A 146 -7.20 3.47 8.00
C VAL A 146 -6.80 4.83 8.55
N LYS A 147 -7.49 5.35 9.59
CA LYS A 147 -7.13 6.63 10.22
C LYS A 147 -5.77 6.61 10.88
N PHE A 148 -5.46 5.55 11.61
CA PHE A 148 -4.15 5.34 12.22
C PHE A 148 -3.02 5.36 11.17
N ILE A 149 -3.23 4.67 10.04
CA ILE A 149 -2.27 4.65 8.94
C ILE A 149 -2.20 6.01 8.24
N GLU A 150 -3.35 6.62 7.92
CA GLU A 150 -3.43 7.96 7.31
C GLU A 150 -2.62 8.95 8.15
N GLU A 151 -2.84 9.03 9.45
CA GLU A 151 -2.18 10.03 10.31
C GLU A 151 -0.65 9.98 10.29
N LYS A 152 -0.04 8.81 10.03
CA LYS A 152 1.41 8.61 10.08
C LYS A 152 2.12 8.74 8.73
N ILE A 153 1.54 8.16 7.68
CA ILE A 153 2.22 8.06 6.37
C ILE A 153 1.54 8.86 5.26
N PHE A 154 0.28 9.26 5.43
CA PHE A 154 -0.42 10.10 4.46
C PHE A 154 -1.50 10.90 5.19
N PRO A 155 -1.16 11.98 5.93
CA PRO A 155 -2.09 12.65 6.83
C PRO A 155 -3.00 13.65 6.13
N LYS A 156 -4.15 13.97 6.74
CA LYS A 156 -5.03 15.07 6.31
C LYS A 156 -4.72 16.30 7.17
N GLY A 157 -4.82 17.48 6.57
CA GLY A 157 -4.59 18.75 7.27
C GLY A 157 -5.20 19.93 6.51
N THR A 158 -5.38 21.03 7.24
CA THR A 158 -5.95 22.29 6.73
C THR A 158 -4.95 23.08 5.90
N ASN A 159 -3.66 22.98 6.21
CA ASN A 159 -2.58 23.61 5.46
C ASN A 159 -1.39 22.64 5.27
N LEU A 160 -0.47 23.01 4.38
CA LEU A 160 0.66 22.18 4.00
C LEU A 160 1.66 21.98 5.15
N LYS A 161 1.91 23.03 5.93
CA LYS A 161 2.81 23.02 7.10
C LYS A 161 2.42 21.96 8.13
N ILE A 162 1.15 21.92 8.56
CA ILE A 162 0.65 20.91 9.52
C ILE A 162 0.81 19.48 8.96
N ILE A 163 0.59 19.30 7.66
CA ILE A 163 0.75 17.99 7.01
C ILE A 163 2.23 17.58 6.99
N TYR A 164 3.11 18.52 6.64
CA TYR A 164 4.55 18.30 6.58
C TYR A 164 5.11 17.96 7.96
N GLU A 165 4.78 18.72 9.01
CA GLU A 165 5.21 18.48 10.38
C GLU A 165 4.80 17.08 10.86
N LYS A 166 3.55 16.66 10.63
CA LYS A 166 3.09 15.30 10.95
C LYS A 166 3.88 14.22 10.22
N LEU A 167 4.24 14.45 8.97
CA LEU A 167 5.04 13.50 8.20
C LEU A 167 6.47 13.46 8.74
N LEU A 168 7.07 14.62 9.01
CA LEU A 168 8.44 14.73 9.53
C LEU A 168 8.58 14.08 10.92
N ASP A 169 7.61 14.26 11.83
CA ASP A 169 7.59 13.61 13.14
C ASP A 169 7.65 12.08 13.04
N ASN A 170 7.07 11.51 11.97
CA ASN A 170 7.07 10.08 11.71
C ASN A 170 8.21 9.63 10.79
N SER A 171 8.92 10.54 10.12
CA SER A 171 9.89 10.19 9.09
C SER A 171 11.10 9.45 9.64
N LEU A 172 11.53 9.77 10.88
CA LEU A 172 12.61 9.08 11.58
C LEU A 172 12.52 7.54 11.51
N ASN A 173 11.31 6.99 11.64
CA ASN A 173 11.06 5.54 11.60
C ASN A 173 10.34 5.10 10.33
N LEU A 174 9.58 6.00 9.69
CA LEU A 174 8.66 5.65 8.60
C LEU A 174 8.99 6.34 7.28
N TYR A 175 10.15 7.00 7.14
CA TYR A 175 10.52 7.70 5.91
C TYR A 175 10.48 6.77 4.69
N GLU A 176 10.99 5.54 4.81
CA GLU A 176 10.94 4.59 3.71
C GLU A 176 9.50 4.21 3.34
N CYS A 177 8.61 4.06 4.32
CA CYS A 177 7.17 3.85 4.09
C CYS A 177 6.53 5.06 3.38
N GLN A 178 6.87 6.28 3.82
CA GLN A 178 6.38 7.54 3.26
C GLN A 178 6.86 7.74 1.82
N ARG A 179 8.16 7.59 1.57
CA ARG A 179 8.77 7.61 0.23
C ARG A 179 8.11 6.58 -0.68
N HIS A 180 7.83 5.39 -0.15
CA HIS A 180 7.27 4.31 -0.91
C HIS A 180 5.86 4.63 -1.48
N LEU A 181 5.04 5.39 -0.75
CA LEU A 181 3.75 5.86 -1.27
C LEU A 181 3.88 6.68 -2.55
N LEU A 182 5.03 7.31 -2.77
CA LEU A 182 5.32 8.10 -3.95
C LEU A 182 6.12 7.35 -5.02
N GLN A 183 6.42 6.05 -4.90
CA GLN A 183 7.27 5.33 -5.87
C GLN A 183 6.55 4.13 -6.50
N SER A 184 5.59 4.38 -7.39
CA SER A 184 4.94 3.32 -8.18
C SER A 184 5.90 2.79 -9.25
N HIS A 185 6.07 1.47 -9.30
CA HIS A 185 7.06 0.84 -10.19
C HIS A 185 6.67 0.70 -11.66
N THR A 186 5.54 1.26 -12.10
CA THR A 186 5.19 1.16 -13.51
C THR A 186 6.02 2.13 -14.35
N TYR A 187 6.91 1.57 -15.19
CA TYR A 187 7.27 2.16 -16.48
C TYR A 187 5.98 2.34 -17.30
N TYR A 188 5.25 3.42 -17.03
CA TYR A 188 4.18 3.88 -17.90
C TYR A 188 4.84 4.53 -19.11
N ARG A 189 5.16 3.71 -20.13
CA ARG A 189 5.44 4.22 -21.48
C ARG A 189 4.23 5.01 -21.96
N GLU A 190 4.38 6.32 -22.08
CA GLU A 190 4.30 7.02 -23.37
C GLU A 190 3.31 6.42 -24.37
N LYS A 191 2.00 6.39 -24.05
CA LYS A 191 0.89 6.32 -25.02
C LYS A 191 -0.41 6.86 -24.41
N LEU A 192 -0.33 7.99 -23.71
CA LEU A 192 -1.50 8.84 -23.55
C LEU A 192 -1.40 9.92 -24.61
N GLU A 193 -2.15 9.75 -25.70
CA GLU A 193 -2.32 10.75 -26.78
C GLU A 193 -3.11 12.00 -26.30
N SER A 194 -3.29 12.16 -24.99
CA SER A 194 -4.05 13.26 -24.39
C SER A 194 -3.42 13.64 -23.03
N PRO A 195 -2.59 14.70 -23.00
CA PRO A 195 -2.08 15.30 -21.78
C PRO A 195 -3.13 16.29 -21.23
N ASP A 196 -4.23 15.77 -20.68
CA ASP A 196 -5.17 16.62 -19.96
C ASP A 196 -4.89 16.57 -18.44
N PHE A 197 -4.30 17.68 -17.97
CA PHE A 197 -4.62 18.46 -16.77
C PHE A 197 -4.43 17.89 -15.34
N PHE A 198 -3.70 18.67 -14.52
CA PHE A 198 -3.81 18.80 -13.04
C PHE A 198 -3.66 17.55 -12.15
N GLU A 199 -3.17 16.41 -12.63
CA GLU A 199 -3.00 15.24 -11.77
C GLU A 199 -1.59 15.21 -11.13
N ILE A 200 -1.52 14.98 -9.81
CA ILE A 200 -0.25 14.79 -9.10
C ILE A 200 0.27 13.38 -9.45
N PRO A 201 1.43 13.28 -10.13
CA PRO A 201 1.99 12.01 -10.55
C PRO A 201 2.80 11.38 -9.42
N VAL A 202 3.30 10.20 -9.72
CA VAL A 202 4.18 9.45 -8.84
C VAL A 202 5.63 9.91 -9.03
N ILE A 203 6.51 9.78 -8.03
CA ILE A 203 7.95 9.98 -8.18
C ILE A 203 8.51 8.83 -9.02
N SER A 204 8.66 9.11 -10.31
CA SER A 204 9.40 8.24 -11.23
C SER A 204 10.90 8.26 -10.91
N PRO A 205 11.69 7.28 -11.41
CA PRO A 205 13.15 7.34 -11.29
C PRO A 205 13.77 8.64 -11.81
N LYS A 206 13.18 9.24 -12.86
CA LYS A 206 13.60 10.55 -13.39
C LYS A 206 13.36 11.67 -12.37
N ILE A 207 12.17 11.72 -11.77
CA ILE A 207 11.85 12.74 -10.74
C ILE A 207 12.74 12.56 -9.51
N TYR A 208 13.02 11.32 -9.10
CA TYR A 208 13.95 11.06 -8.00
C TYR A 208 15.37 11.56 -8.30
N GLN A 209 15.87 11.37 -9.52
CA GLN A 209 17.15 11.93 -9.95
C GLN A 209 17.15 13.46 -9.95
N ILE A 210 16.05 14.09 -10.41
CA ILE A 210 15.87 15.55 -10.34
C ILE A 210 15.96 16.03 -8.89
N ILE A 211 15.26 15.38 -7.95
CA ILE A 211 15.31 15.71 -6.52
C ILE A 211 16.73 15.57 -5.96
N ASN A 212 17.46 14.51 -6.34
CA ASN A 212 18.86 14.32 -5.91
C ASN A 212 19.76 15.45 -6.43
N ASN A 213 19.62 15.82 -7.70
CA ASN A 213 20.41 16.89 -8.30
C ASN A 213 20.12 18.24 -7.64
N ILE A 214 18.83 18.55 -7.42
CA ILE A 214 18.39 19.74 -6.69
C ILE A 214 19.05 19.78 -5.30
N THR A 215 18.90 18.71 -4.52
CA THR A 215 19.47 18.62 -3.16
C THR A 215 20.98 18.84 -3.18
N SER A 216 21.68 18.22 -4.13
CA SER A 216 23.13 18.36 -4.29
C SER A 216 23.53 19.80 -4.62
N LEU A 217 22.85 20.45 -5.57
CA LEU A 217 23.17 21.81 -5.98
C LEU A 217 22.93 22.82 -4.85
N TYR A 218 21.80 22.69 -4.14
CA TYR A 218 21.52 23.55 -2.99
C TYR A 218 22.59 23.45 -1.90
N ASN A 219 23.08 22.24 -1.59
CA ASN A 219 24.05 22.07 -0.51
C ASN A 219 25.50 22.39 -0.92
N LEU A 220 25.87 22.18 -2.19
CA LEU A 220 27.26 22.30 -2.64
C LEU A 220 27.58 23.65 -3.27
N ASP A 221 26.67 24.18 -4.09
CA ASP A 221 26.93 25.39 -4.86
C ASP A 221 25.63 26.20 -5.10
N PRO A 222 24.95 26.67 -4.04
CA PRO A 222 23.79 27.52 -4.19
C PRO A 222 24.21 28.94 -4.61
N ASN A 223 23.47 29.51 -5.56
CA ASN A 223 23.44 30.96 -5.72
C ASN A 223 22.58 31.58 -4.62
N PHE A 224 22.74 32.88 -4.39
CA PHE A 224 21.91 33.63 -3.44
C PHE A 224 21.34 34.84 -4.14
N GLY A 225 20.03 35.07 -3.94
CA GLY A 225 19.33 36.24 -4.46
C GLY A 225 18.36 36.80 -3.44
N GLU A 226 17.90 38.02 -3.69
CA GLU A 226 16.97 38.72 -2.81
C GLU A 226 15.70 37.88 -2.57
N PHE A 227 15.26 37.84 -1.30
CA PHE A 227 14.01 37.21 -0.94
C PHE A 227 12.85 38.19 -1.22
N PRO A 228 11.98 37.93 -2.22
CA PRO A 228 10.95 38.91 -2.61
C PRO A 228 10.00 39.31 -1.48
N GLU A 229 9.77 38.41 -0.53
CA GLU A 229 8.82 38.58 0.58
C GLU A 229 9.42 39.26 1.82
N LYS A 230 10.76 39.33 1.94
CA LYS A 230 11.43 39.83 3.15
C LYS A 230 12.65 40.70 2.82
N GLN A 231 12.57 41.98 3.19
CA GLN A 231 13.66 42.93 2.99
C GLN A 231 14.92 42.55 3.77
N ASN A 232 16.09 42.75 3.17
CA ASN A 232 17.42 42.42 3.71
C ASN A 232 17.66 40.92 3.92
N TYR A 233 16.88 40.05 3.29
CA TYR A 233 17.11 38.61 3.30
C TYR A 233 17.49 38.11 1.91
N GLU A 234 18.39 37.12 1.89
CA GLU A 234 18.73 36.36 0.70
C GLU A 234 18.31 34.90 0.86
N ILE A 235 17.72 34.33 -0.19
CA ILE A 235 17.35 32.92 -0.26
C ILE A 235 18.29 32.17 -1.21
N PRO A 236 18.53 30.87 -0.96
CA PRO A 236 19.31 30.06 -1.87
C PRO A 236 18.53 29.80 -3.15
N MET A 237 19.23 29.75 -4.27
CA MET A 237 18.67 29.51 -5.60
C MET A 237 19.64 28.67 -6.43
N ILE A 238 19.11 27.88 -7.36
CA ILE A 238 19.90 27.09 -8.31
C ILE A 238 19.44 27.36 -9.73
N LEU A 239 20.31 27.16 -10.72
CA LEU A 239 19.95 27.42 -12.11
C LEU A 239 18.98 26.34 -12.63
N LYS A 240 17.85 26.75 -13.21
CA LYS A 240 16.87 25.86 -13.84
C LYS A 240 17.54 24.92 -14.84
N ASN A 241 18.48 25.45 -15.63
CA ASN A 241 19.16 24.71 -16.68
C ASN A 241 20.09 23.62 -16.12
N GLU A 242 20.75 23.83 -14.98
CA GLU A 242 21.61 22.80 -14.39
C GLU A 242 20.81 21.58 -13.93
N VAL A 243 19.57 21.80 -13.51
CA VAL A 243 18.67 20.73 -13.06
C VAL A 243 18.00 20.04 -14.24
N PHE A 244 17.44 20.81 -15.19
CA PHE A 244 16.47 20.30 -16.15
C PHE A 244 16.99 20.12 -17.57
N LEU A 245 18.10 20.78 -17.96
CA LEU A 245 18.66 20.64 -19.31
C LEU A 245 18.93 19.18 -19.72
N PRO A 246 19.40 18.28 -18.83
CA PRO A 246 19.58 16.86 -19.18
C PRO A 246 18.28 16.10 -19.51
N TYR A 247 17.12 16.68 -19.22
CA TYR A 247 15.81 16.05 -19.35
C TYR A 247 14.91 16.69 -20.40
N ILE A 248 15.38 17.75 -21.08
CA ILE A 248 14.64 18.47 -22.14
C ILE A 248 15.15 17.98 -23.49
N ASP A 249 14.36 17.17 -24.19
CA ASP A 249 14.63 16.76 -25.57
C ASP A 249 13.99 17.79 -26.53
N SER A 250 14.61 18.96 -26.62
CA SER A 250 14.30 20.03 -27.59
C SER A 250 12.86 20.62 -27.58
N ILE A 251 12.71 21.75 -26.89
CA ILE A 251 11.85 22.91 -27.25
C ILE A 251 10.37 22.59 -27.53
N ALA A 252 9.64 22.05 -26.56
CA ALA A 252 8.18 22.12 -26.54
C ALA A 252 7.70 22.84 -25.28
N ASN A 253 6.83 23.85 -25.42
CA ASN A 253 6.25 24.60 -24.29
C ASN A 253 5.59 23.69 -23.23
N ALA A 254 5.10 22.52 -23.64
CA ALA A 254 4.51 21.53 -22.75
C ALA A 254 5.53 20.91 -21.77
N GLU A 255 6.81 20.83 -22.14
CA GLU A 255 7.88 20.33 -21.27
C GLU A 255 8.27 21.38 -20.22
N GLU A 256 8.28 22.66 -20.58
CA GLU A 256 8.55 23.75 -19.64
C GLU A 256 7.45 23.86 -18.57
N GLU A 257 6.18 23.78 -18.96
CA GLU A 257 5.06 23.74 -18.02
C GLU A 257 5.15 22.51 -17.10
N ALA A 258 5.55 21.36 -17.64
CA ALA A 258 5.74 20.15 -16.84
C ALA A 258 6.87 20.32 -15.79
N ILE A 259 7.97 20.97 -16.17
CA ILE A 259 9.10 21.28 -15.28
C ILE A 259 8.66 22.19 -14.14
N GLU A 260 7.95 23.27 -14.46
CA GLU A 260 7.40 24.19 -13.46
C GLU A 260 6.50 23.47 -12.47
N LYS A 261 5.63 22.60 -12.97
CA LYS A 261 4.75 21.78 -12.13
C LYS A 261 5.53 20.79 -11.26
N VAL A 262 6.64 20.23 -11.74
CA VAL A 262 7.50 19.35 -10.94
C VAL A 262 8.20 20.15 -9.83
N ALA A 263 8.76 21.32 -10.16
CA ALA A 263 9.38 22.21 -9.19
C ALA A 263 8.38 22.65 -8.10
N GLU A 264 7.16 23.05 -8.49
CA GLU A 264 6.08 23.45 -7.58
C GLU A 264 5.74 22.35 -6.57
N ARG A 265 5.63 21.09 -7.04
CA ARG A 265 5.33 19.93 -6.18
C ARG A 265 6.46 19.59 -5.22
N ILE A 266 7.70 20.02 -5.50
CA ILE A 266 8.87 19.85 -4.64
C ILE A 266 9.04 21.06 -3.69
N GLY A 267 8.17 22.07 -3.79
CA GLY A 267 8.20 23.27 -2.94
C GLY A 267 9.04 24.41 -3.51
N LEU A 268 9.40 24.32 -4.79
CA LEU A 268 10.19 25.33 -5.48
C LEU A 268 9.32 26.20 -6.40
N ARG A 269 9.84 27.36 -6.76
CA ARG A 269 9.28 28.31 -7.71
C ARG A 269 10.37 28.84 -8.63
N LEU A 270 9.96 29.37 -9.78
CA LEU A 270 10.85 30.10 -10.67
C LEU A 270 10.90 31.57 -10.29
N ILE A 271 12.11 32.12 -10.24
CA ILE A 271 12.39 33.55 -10.15
C ILE A 271 13.09 33.97 -11.45
N ASP A 272 12.58 35.04 -12.07
CA ASP A 272 13.02 35.59 -13.35
C ASP A 272 13.06 34.59 -14.52
N GLY A 273 12.35 33.46 -14.40
CA GLY A 273 12.36 32.36 -15.37
C GLY A 273 13.68 31.57 -15.41
N ILE A 274 14.66 31.90 -14.58
CA ILE A 274 16.03 31.37 -14.64
C ILE A 274 16.38 30.57 -13.38
N PHE A 275 15.98 31.06 -12.20
CA PHE A 275 16.38 30.49 -10.93
C PHE A 275 15.25 29.67 -10.31
N LEU A 276 15.58 28.49 -9.80
CA LEU A 276 14.72 27.73 -8.91
C LEU A 276 15.03 28.12 -7.48
N ALA A 277 14.04 28.63 -6.76
CA ALA A 277 14.15 29.03 -5.36
C ALA A 277 12.99 28.41 -4.55
N PRO A 278 13.10 28.25 -3.22
CA PRO A 278 11.99 27.79 -2.41
C PRO A 278 10.78 28.75 -2.46
N GLN A 279 9.58 28.20 -2.36
CA GLN A 279 8.33 28.97 -2.17
C GLN A 279 8.28 29.57 -0.76
N GLU A 280 7.58 30.69 -0.57
CA GLU A 280 7.42 31.35 0.73
C GLU A 280 6.96 30.38 1.83
N ASP A 281 5.84 29.68 1.60
CA ASP A 281 5.31 28.68 2.54
C ASP A 281 6.33 27.56 2.85
N PHE A 282 7.21 27.23 1.89
CA PHE A 282 8.25 26.22 2.10
C PHE A 282 9.44 26.78 2.88
N VAL A 283 9.82 28.04 2.65
CA VAL A 283 10.87 28.72 3.44
C VAL A 283 10.53 28.70 4.92
N ASP A 284 9.28 29.01 5.27
CA ASP A 284 8.82 28.99 6.68
C ASP A 284 8.98 27.59 7.29
N ILE A 285 8.54 26.56 6.58
CA ILE A 285 8.71 25.16 6.99
C ILE A 285 10.20 24.82 7.19
N LEU A 286 11.06 25.25 6.27
CA LEU A 286 12.48 24.97 6.33
C LEU A 286 13.16 25.68 7.51
N ILE A 287 12.77 26.92 7.82
CA ILE A 287 13.31 27.67 8.97
C ILE A 287 12.88 26.99 10.28
N ASP A 288 11.59 26.68 10.43
CA ASP A 288 11.05 26.10 11.66
C ASP A 288 11.66 24.74 12.00
N ASN A 289 12.12 24.01 10.97
CA ASN A 289 12.74 22.70 11.11
C ASN A 289 14.27 22.72 10.97
N ASN A 290 14.90 23.90 11.02
CA ASN A 290 16.36 24.10 10.93
C ASN A 290 17.01 23.57 9.63
N PHE A 291 16.27 23.50 8.53
CA PHE A 291 16.80 23.19 7.20
C PHE A 291 17.36 24.41 6.47
N LEU A 292 17.13 25.62 6.99
CA LEU A 292 17.78 26.85 6.57
C LEU A 292 18.49 27.49 7.78
N ARG A 293 19.80 27.72 7.67
CA ARG A 293 20.59 28.41 8.70
C ARG A 293 20.77 29.87 8.34
N GLU A 294 20.48 30.77 9.27
CA GLU A 294 20.77 32.19 9.11
C GLU A 294 22.28 32.49 9.22
N ASN A 295 22.77 33.33 8.30
CA ASN A 295 24.12 33.86 8.33
C ASN A 295 24.11 35.35 7.99
N THR A 296 24.43 36.20 8.97
CA THR A 296 24.52 37.66 8.78
C THR A 296 25.80 38.01 8.04
N GLN A 297 25.65 38.65 6.89
CA GLN A 297 26.74 39.14 6.07
C GLN A 297 27.30 40.46 6.61
N THR A 298 28.46 40.86 6.11
CA THR A 298 29.15 42.10 6.53
C THR A 298 28.38 43.38 6.20
N ASP A 299 27.51 43.33 5.20
CA ASP A 299 26.64 44.44 4.79
C ASP A 299 25.30 44.48 5.57
N GLY A 300 25.11 43.57 6.53
CA GLY A 300 23.90 43.46 7.34
C GLY A 300 22.78 42.65 6.71
N THR A 301 22.95 42.13 5.49
CA THR A 301 21.98 41.20 4.88
C THR A 301 22.03 39.84 5.59
N ILE A 302 20.88 39.18 5.71
CA ILE A 302 20.77 37.85 6.31
C ILE A 302 20.59 36.83 5.21
N ARG A 303 21.57 35.93 5.07
CA ARG A 303 21.56 34.86 4.08
C ARG A 303 21.09 33.56 4.69
N TYR A 304 20.10 32.91 4.07
CA TYR A 304 19.67 31.58 4.45
C TYR A 304 20.52 30.51 3.74
N LEU A 305 21.29 29.76 4.50
CA LEU A 305 22.12 28.65 4.00
C LEU A 305 21.34 27.33 4.07
N PRO A 306 21.18 26.60 2.95
CA PRO A 306 20.43 25.36 2.90
C PRO A 306 21.16 24.18 3.57
N GLN A 307 20.38 23.32 4.19
CA GLN A 307 20.80 22.05 4.79
C GLN A 307 19.83 20.95 4.37
N PHE A 308 19.70 20.75 3.07
CA PHE A 308 18.66 19.88 2.52
C PHE A 308 19.09 18.42 2.50
N SER A 309 18.11 17.53 2.63
CA SER A 309 18.24 16.13 2.28
C SER A 309 17.20 15.77 1.22
N ASN A 310 17.41 14.67 0.51
CA ASN A 310 16.37 14.13 -0.38
C ASN A 310 15.06 13.89 0.40
N GLU A 311 15.18 13.47 1.66
CA GLU A 311 14.05 13.28 2.56
C GLU A 311 13.27 14.57 2.80
N THR A 312 13.96 15.71 2.95
CA THR A 312 13.32 17.03 3.12
C THR A 312 12.37 17.32 1.95
N LEU A 313 12.84 17.11 0.72
CA LEU A 313 12.10 17.41 -0.51
C LEU A 313 11.03 16.36 -0.83
N ILE A 314 11.31 15.08 -0.59
CA ILE A 314 10.35 13.98 -0.80
C ILE A 314 9.19 14.07 0.19
N THR A 315 9.47 14.42 1.45
CA THR A 315 8.43 14.62 2.47
C THR A 315 7.54 15.80 2.10
N TYR A 316 8.10 16.87 1.53
CA TYR A 316 7.31 18.00 1.02
C TYR A 316 6.41 17.58 -0.13
N TYR A 317 6.94 16.80 -1.09
CA TYR A 317 6.15 16.26 -2.19
C TYR A 317 4.98 15.42 -1.67
N LEU A 318 5.23 14.59 -0.65
CA LEU A 318 4.19 13.77 -0.03
C LEU A 318 3.15 14.64 0.67
N ALA A 319 3.57 15.68 1.38
CA ALA A 319 2.67 16.64 2.02
C ALA A 319 1.78 17.33 0.98
N PHE A 320 2.36 17.74 -0.16
CA PHE A 320 1.63 18.35 -1.27
C PHE A 320 0.59 17.38 -1.86
N ALA A 321 0.98 16.13 -2.12
CA ALA A 321 0.07 15.07 -2.55
C ALA A 321 -1.05 14.81 -1.53
N ALA A 322 -0.72 14.82 -0.24
CA ALA A 322 -1.67 14.59 0.86
C ALA A 322 -2.66 15.74 1.03
N GLN A 323 -2.26 16.98 0.78
CA GLN A 323 -3.15 18.15 0.75
C GLN A 323 -4.10 18.09 -0.46
N ARG A 324 -3.58 17.67 -1.62
CA ARG A 324 -4.28 17.67 -2.92
C ARG A 324 -4.86 16.31 -3.29
N ARG A 325 -5.34 15.53 -2.32
CA ARG A 325 -5.91 14.18 -2.52
C ARG A 325 -6.97 14.09 -3.63
N GLY A 326 -7.78 15.13 -3.80
CA GLY A 326 -8.80 15.23 -4.84
C GLY A 326 -8.26 15.16 -6.28
N PHE A 327 -6.97 15.46 -6.46
CA PHE A 327 -6.30 15.64 -7.75
C PHE A 327 -5.14 14.66 -7.94
N LEU A 328 -5.10 13.56 -7.17
CA LEU A 328 -4.11 12.51 -7.37
C LEU A 328 -4.38 11.79 -8.69
N SER A 329 -3.30 11.41 -9.38
CA SER A 329 -3.44 10.56 -10.54
C SER A 329 -4.10 9.23 -10.18
N LYS A 330 -4.85 8.66 -11.12
CA LYS A 330 -5.48 7.35 -10.93
C LYS A 330 -4.47 6.27 -10.51
N GLU A 331 -3.25 6.34 -11.03
CA GLU A 331 -2.16 5.41 -10.69
C GLU A 331 -1.76 5.55 -9.23
N LEU A 332 -1.54 6.78 -8.76
CA LEU A 332 -1.18 7.06 -7.38
C LEU A 332 -2.29 6.68 -6.39
N VAL A 333 -3.55 6.99 -6.69
CA VAL A 333 -4.70 6.56 -5.87
C VAL A 333 -4.74 5.05 -5.73
N ASN A 334 -4.54 4.34 -6.85
CA ASN A 334 -4.55 2.88 -6.85
C ASN A 334 -3.39 2.32 -6.01
N TRP A 335 -2.23 2.93 -6.11
CA TRP A 335 -1.01 2.54 -5.40
C TRP A 335 -1.10 2.75 -3.89
N VAL A 336 -1.50 3.95 -3.45
CA VAL A 336 -1.71 4.26 -2.02
C VAL A 336 -2.73 3.31 -1.41
N SER A 337 -3.84 3.09 -2.12
CA SER A 337 -4.86 2.15 -1.67
C SER A 337 -4.27 0.75 -1.48
N MET A 338 -3.49 0.23 -2.44
CA MET A 338 -2.88 -1.10 -2.35
C MET A 338 -1.88 -1.24 -1.21
N ASN A 339 -1.11 -0.19 -0.92
CA ASN A 339 -0.15 -0.18 0.17
C ASN A 339 -0.83 -0.25 1.54
N PHE A 340 -1.82 0.63 1.78
CA PHE A 340 -2.59 0.65 3.03
C PHE A 340 -3.24 -0.70 3.30
N SER A 341 -3.65 -1.31 2.21
CA SER A 341 -4.37 -2.55 2.20
C SER A 341 -3.54 -3.76 2.56
N PHE A 342 -2.35 -3.81 1.99
CA PHE A 342 -1.34 -4.77 2.35
C PHE A 342 -0.94 -4.61 3.83
N LEU A 343 -0.70 -3.38 4.28
CA LEU A 343 -0.37 -3.07 5.68
C LEU A 343 -1.45 -3.59 6.63
N ILE A 344 -2.73 -3.27 6.40
CA ILE A 344 -3.84 -3.73 7.25
C ILE A 344 -3.90 -5.25 7.30
N TYR A 345 -3.88 -5.92 6.15
CA TYR A 345 -3.99 -7.37 6.09
C TYR A 345 -2.83 -8.07 6.79
N MET A 346 -1.58 -7.69 6.49
CA MET A 346 -0.40 -8.27 7.11
C MET A 346 -0.36 -8.01 8.61
N SER A 347 -0.83 -6.85 9.06
CA SER A 347 -0.91 -6.52 10.48
C SER A 347 -1.93 -7.38 11.21
N ILE A 348 -3.08 -7.67 10.58
CA ILE A 348 -4.08 -8.58 11.16
C ILE A 348 -3.54 -10.01 11.22
N LEU A 349 -2.86 -10.47 10.17
CA LEU A 349 -2.23 -11.79 10.20
C LEU A 349 -1.18 -11.87 11.30
N LYS A 350 -0.29 -10.88 11.39
CA LYS A 350 0.73 -10.83 12.45
C LYS A 350 0.14 -10.71 13.85
N TRP A 351 -0.99 -10.03 13.99
CA TRP A 351 -1.67 -9.88 15.26
C TRP A 351 -2.34 -11.17 15.72
N LYS A 352 -2.97 -11.92 14.80
CA LYS A 352 -3.80 -13.09 15.15
C LYS A 352 -3.13 -14.44 14.92
N LEU A 353 -2.05 -14.50 14.15
CA LEU A 353 -1.30 -15.74 13.85
C LEU A 353 0.09 -15.64 14.44
N SER A 354 0.52 -16.70 15.11
CA SER A 354 1.93 -16.89 15.46
C SER A 354 2.80 -17.06 14.21
N ASP A 355 4.07 -16.67 14.30
CA ASP A 355 5.03 -16.81 13.19
C ASP A 355 5.25 -18.30 12.81
N GLU A 356 4.99 -19.21 13.74
CA GLU A 356 5.12 -20.67 13.58
C GLU A 356 3.84 -21.34 13.05
N ASN A 357 2.75 -20.58 12.90
CA ASN A 357 1.47 -21.13 12.51
C ASN A 357 1.52 -21.82 11.13
N ILE A 358 1.30 -23.13 11.10
CA ILE A 358 1.41 -23.96 9.90
C ILE A 358 0.40 -23.58 8.80
N PHE A 359 -0.70 -22.93 9.16
CA PHE A 359 -1.74 -22.50 8.22
C PHE A 359 -1.46 -21.13 7.61
N TYR A 360 -0.36 -20.46 7.97
CA TYR A 360 0.03 -19.16 7.41
C TYR A 360 0.08 -19.16 5.88
N ALA A 361 0.44 -20.31 5.28
CA ALA A 361 0.44 -20.52 3.83
C ALA A 361 -0.95 -20.35 3.18
N ILE A 362 -2.04 -20.71 3.88
CA ILE A 362 -3.42 -20.54 3.39
C ILE A 362 -3.74 -19.05 3.20
N PHE A 363 -3.25 -18.21 4.11
CA PHE A 363 -3.40 -16.76 4.05
C PHE A 363 -2.44 -16.11 3.05
N LYS A 364 -1.41 -16.83 2.60
CA LYS A 364 -0.42 -16.40 1.61
C LYS A 364 -0.64 -16.97 0.21
N ASP A 365 -1.62 -17.84 0.01
CA ASP A 365 -1.84 -18.47 -1.29
C ASP A 365 -2.07 -17.42 -2.38
N LEU A 366 -1.47 -17.65 -3.56
CA LEU A 366 -1.51 -16.72 -4.69
C LEU A 366 -2.95 -16.37 -5.07
N GLN A 367 -3.94 -17.26 -4.91
CA GLN A 367 -5.33 -16.92 -5.26
C GLN A 367 -5.97 -15.93 -4.28
N THR A 368 -5.69 -16.06 -2.99
CA THR A 368 -6.12 -15.16 -1.90
C THR A 368 -5.29 -13.87 -1.90
N ASN A 369 -4.01 -13.94 -2.29
CA ASN A 369 -3.15 -12.79 -2.39
C ASN A 369 -3.39 -11.97 -3.68
N GLU A 370 -3.48 -12.61 -4.84
CA GLU A 370 -3.58 -11.93 -6.15
C GLU A 370 -4.94 -11.28 -6.43
N LYS A 371 -6.03 -11.77 -5.82
CA LYS A 371 -7.39 -11.30 -6.16
C LYS A 371 -8.12 -10.59 -5.04
N ILE A 372 -7.73 -10.81 -3.79
CA ILE A 372 -8.55 -10.50 -2.63
C ILE A 372 -7.92 -9.32 -1.86
N LEU A 373 -6.61 -9.39 -1.62
CA LEU A 373 -5.82 -8.41 -0.87
C LEU A 373 -5.73 -6.99 -1.49
N PRO A 374 -5.53 -6.81 -2.82
CA PRO A 374 -5.52 -5.47 -3.44
C PRO A 374 -6.91 -4.88 -3.70
N TYR A 375 -7.93 -5.75 -3.72
CA TYR A 375 -9.30 -5.41 -4.13
C TYR A 375 -10.23 -5.10 -2.98
N LEU A 376 -10.10 -5.83 -1.87
CA LEU A 376 -10.84 -5.59 -0.62
C LEU A 376 -10.62 -4.23 -0.01
N MET A 377 -9.75 -3.43 -0.60
CA MET A 377 -8.76 -2.76 0.19
C MET A 377 -8.64 -1.31 -0.34
N LYS A 378 -8.97 -1.15 -1.64
CA LYS A 378 -9.59 0.05 -2.20
C LYS A 378 -11.01 0.36 -1.70
N LEU A 379 -11.80 -0.67 -1.37
CA LEU A 379 -13.15 -0.49 -0.80
C LEU A 379 -13.10 0.13 0.60
N ILE A 380 -11.99 -0.12 1.29
CA ILE A 380 -11.75 0.17 2.70
C ILE A 380 -11.13 1.56 2.91
N CYS A 381 -10.26 2.01 1.99
CA CYS A 381 -9.47 3.24 2.17
C CYS A 381 -10.13 4.53 1.62
N PHE A 382 -11.09 4.44 0.69
CA PHE A 382 -11.65 5.63 0.01
C PHE A 382 -13.16 5.53 -0.29
N PRO A 383 -14.03 5.59 0.74
CA PRO A 383 -15.49 5.48 0.55
C PRO A 383 -16.05 6.55 -0.42
N ASN A 384 -15.50 7.76 -0.41
CA ASN A 384 -15.96 8.86 -1.26
C ASN A 384 -15.58 8.72 -2.75
N TYR A 385 -14.70 7.78 -3.11
CA TYR A 385 -14.30 7.54 -4.50
C TYR A 385 -15.11 6.42 -5.16
N LEU A 386 -15.91 5.67 -4.38
CA LEU A 386 -16.77 4.57 -4.87
C LEU A 386 -17.82 5.03 -5.89
N GLY A 387 -18.17 6.31 -5.88
CA GLY A 387 -19.12 6.92 -6.82
C GLY A 387 -18.52 7.33 -8.18
N LEU A 388 -17.20 7.30 -8.36
CA LEU A 388 -16.54 7.80 -9.58
C LEU A 388 -16.12 6.66 -10.51
N ASP A 389 -16.58 6.73 -11.77
CA ASP A 389 -16.26 5.81 -12.89
C ASP A 389 -14.74 5.74 -13.24
N LYS A 390 -13.89 6.46 -12.48
CA LYS A 390 -12.43 6.38 -12.48
C LYS A 390 -11.88 5.03 -11.96
N MET A 391 -12.71 4.18 -11.34
CA MET A 391 -12.34 2.90 -10.70
C MET A 391 -11.98 1.70 -11.59
N LYS A 392 -11.73 1.87 -12.90
CA LYS A 392 -11.22 0.75 -13.75
C LYS A 392 -9.78 0.40 -13.37
N ILE A 393 -9.59 -0.48 -12.39
CA ILE A 393 -8.28 -0.99 -11.98
C ILE A 393 -7.71 -1.89 -13.09
N ARG A 394 -6.41 -1.79 -13.36
CA ARG A 394 -5.73 -2.64 -14.34
C ARG A 394 -5.36 -3.97 -13.67
N ASP A 395 -6.15 -5.00 -13.97
CA ASP A 395 -5.96 -6.36 -13.43
C ASP A 395 -5.13 -7.27 -14.35
N SER A 396 -3.89 -6.88 -14.68
CA SER A 396 -3.02 -7.81 -15.40
C SER A 396 -2.25 -8.69 -14.41
N ILE A 397 -2.05 -9.95 -14.76
CA ILE A 397 -1.18 -10.88 -14.02
C ILE A 397 0.22 -10.26 -13.84
N GLN A 398 0.70 -9.57 -14.87
CA GLN A 398 1.99 -8.87 -14.84
C GLN A 398 2.03 -7.76 -13.77
N TYR A 399 1.00 -6.92 -13.70
CA TYR A 399 0.92 -5.84 -12.71
C TYR A 399 0.87 -6.38 -11.29
N ARG A 400 0.18 -7.51 -11.06
CA ARG A 400 0.16 -8.18 -9.76
C ARG A 400 1.52 -8.74 -9.37
N LYS A 401 2.21 -9.42 -10.29
CA LYS A 401 3.56 -9.95 -10.05
C LYS A 401 4.57 -8.85 -9.74
N GLU A 402 4.48 -7.72 -10.44
CA GLU A 402 5.32 -6.54 -10.17
C GLU A 402 5.08 -6.00 -8.76
N ILE A 403 3.81 -5.88 -8.35
CA ILE A 403 3.44 -5.49 -6.97
C ILE A 403 4.00 -6.49 -5.95
N PHE A 404 3.87 -7.80 -6.18
CA PHE A 404 4.34 -8.82 -5.22
C PHE A 404 5.86 -8.91 -5.12
N ASN A 405 6.57 -8.88 -6.24
CA ASN A 405 8.03 -8.85 -6.22
C ASN A 405 8.55 -7.60 -5.49
N PHE A 406 7.82 -6.49 -5.63
CA PHE A 406 8.15 -5.25 -4.99
C PHE A 406 7.84 -5.25 -3.48
N ILE A 407 6.64 -5.67 -3.09
CA ILE A 407 6.30 -5.86 -1.68
C ILE A 407 7.32 -6.80 -1.03
N GLY A 408 7.64 -7.92 -1.69
CA GLY A 408 8.68 -8.84 -1.27
C GLY A 408 10.05 -8.19 -1.01
N SER A 409 10.46 -7.24 -1.85
CA SER A 409 11.75 -6.54 -1.73
C SER A 409 11.75 -5.38 -0.74
N GLN A 410 10.57 -4.88 -0.34
CA GLN A 410 10.42 -3.77 0.62
C GLN A 410 9.75 -4.16 1.93
N ILE A 411 9.45 -5.44 2.13
CA ILE A 411 8.86 -5.97 3.37
C ILE A 411 9.69 -5.51 4.58
N ASP A 412 11.01 -5.42 4.46
CA ASP A 412 11.87 -4.95 5.55
C ASP A 412 11.54 -3.53 6.00
N ASN A 413 11.26 -2.62 5.06
CA ASN A 413 10.89 -1.24 5.35
C ASN A 413 9.46 -1.12 5.93
N LEU A 414 8.58 -2.09 5.66
CA LEU A 414 7.19 -2.09 6.13
C LEU A 414 6.99 -2.94 7.40
N LYS A 415 7.96 -3.80 7.76
CA LYS A 415 7.87 -4.75 8.89
C LYS A 415 7.62 -4.03 10.21
N GLU A 416 8.36 -2.96 10.49
CA GLU A 416 8.21 -2.20 11.74
C GLU A 416 6.83 -1.56 11.82
N PHE A 417 6.35 -1.00 10.71
CA PHE A 417 5.03 -0.39 10.69
C PHE A 417 3.89 -1.42 10.80
N ILE A 418 4.06 -2.60 10.20
CA ILE A 418 3.14 -3.74 10.38
C ILE A 418 3.05 -4.13 11.86
N ASN A 419 4.18 -4.12 12.59
CA ASN A 419 4.18 -4.40 14.03
C ASN A 419 3.42 -3.33 14.80
N GLU A 420 3.66 -2.05 14.48
CA GLU A 420 3.00 -0.94 15.15
C GLU A 420 1.46 -1.00 14.97
N ILE A 421 1.01 -1.32 13.75
CA ILE A 421 -0.42 -1.50 13.45
C ILE A 421 -0.99 -2.72 14.20
N ALA A 422 -0.25 -3.83 14.29
CA ALA A 422 -0.65 -5.02 15.04
C ALA A 422 -0.76 -4.75 16.56
N GLU A 423 0.12 -3.94 17.13
CA GLU A 423 0.00 -3.48 18.52
C GLU A 423 -1.22 -2.58 18.72
N PHE A 424 -1.48 -1.68 17.78
CA PHE A 424 -2.69 -0.85 17.79
C PHE A 424 -3.95 -1.72 17.77
N CYS A 425 -3.97 -2.76 16.93
CA CYS A 425 -5.03 -3.76 16.88
C CYS A 425 -5.30 -4.41 18.25
N THR A 426 -4.23 -4.82 18.94
CA THR A 426 -4.30 -5.45 20.27
C THR A 426 -4.90 -4.51 21.31
N LYS A 427 -4.45 -3.26 21.33
CA LYS A 427 -4.97 -2.23 22.26
C LYS A 427 -6.44 -1.93 22.03
N PHE A 428 -6.93 -2.05 20.80
CA PHE A 428 -8.33 -1.83 20.47
C PHE A 428 -9.24 -2.96 20.97
N ASP A 429 -8.82 -4.22 20.80
CA ASP A 429 -9.59 -5.39 21.24
C ASP A 429 -9.76 -5.40 22.77
N ASN A 430 -8.71 -5.00 23.51
CA ASN A 430 -8.73 -4.91 24.98
C ASN A 430 -9.55 -3.74 25.56
N ARG A 431 -10.03 -2.82 24.71
CA ARG A 431 -10.87 -1.67 25.12
C ARG A 431 -12.37 -1.94 24.96
N LYS A 432 -12.74 -3.06 24.36
CA LYS A 432 -14.12 -3.58 24.35
C LYS A 432 -14.33 -4.48 25.55
#